data_AF-A0A2X3E7W2-F1
#
_entry.id   AF-A0A2X3E7W2-F1
#
_cell.length_a   1.000
_cell.length_b   1.000
_cell.length_c   1.000
_cell.angle_alpha   90.00
_cell.angle_beta   90.00
_cell.angle_gamma   90.00
#
_symmetry.space_group_name_H-M   'P 1'
#
loop_
_entity.id
_entity.type
_entity.pdbx_description
1 polymer ?
#
loop_
_entity_poly.entity_id
_entity_poly.type
_entity_poly.pdbx_seq_one_letter_code
_entity_poly.pdbx_strand_id
1 'polypeptide(L)' 'MNDAQTTGGYPRIACIIEADMYQLAQIPLGQPIHFTPCSLEEALKARADQQRYLEQLAWRLSDEN' A
#
# COMPACT_ATOMS: atom_id res chain seq x y z
N MET A 1 -3.30 5.19 -7.51
CA MET A 1 -2.52 5.33 -8.76
C MET A 1 -1.77 6.64 -8.67
N ASN A 2 -0.52 6.65 -9.12
CA ASN A 2 0.40 7.74 -8.81
C ASN A 2 0.18 8.96 -9.72
N ASP A 3 -0.46 8.77 -10.88
CA ASP A 3 -0.69 9.82 -11.88
C ASP A 3 -2.12 10.41 -11.81
N ALA A 4 -2.82 10.21 -10.70
CA ALA A 4 -4.16 10.75 -10.51
C ALA A 4 -4.14 12.29 -10.41
N GLN A 5 -5.23 12.93 -10.86
CA GLN A 5 -5.41 14.38 -10.72
C GLN A 5 -5.35 14.80 -9.24
N THR A 6 -4.68 15.92 -8.93
CA THR A 6 -4.55 16.43 -7.55
C THR A 6 -5.81 17.12 -7.03
N THR A 7 -6.75 17.44 -7.92
CA THR A 7 -8.06 18.04 -7.60
C THR A 7 -9.19 17.09 -7.97
N GLY A 8 -10.32 17.17 -7.28
CA GLY A 8 -11.50 16.37 -7.59
C GLY A 8 -12.77 16.94 -6.95
N GLY A 9 -13.92 16.74 -7.59
CA GLY A 9 -15.23 17.22 -7.14
C GLY A 9 -16.19 16.13 -6.63
N TYR A 10 -15.73 14.88 -6.58
CA TYR A 10 -16.55 13.74 -6.17
C TYR A 10 -16.41 13.43 -4.67
N PRO A 11 -17.49 12.98 -4.01
CA PRO A 11 -17.41 12.50 -2.63
C PRO A 11 -16.53 11.25 -2.54
N ARG A 12 -15.72 11.17 -1.49
CA ARG A 12 -14.81 10.04 -1.23
C ARG A 12 -15.41 9.13 -0.17
N ILE A 13 -15.74 7.90 -0.55
CA ILE A 13 -16.35 6.90 0.36
C ILE A 13 -15.31 6.16 1.23
N ALA A 14 -14.09 5.98 0.71
CA ALA A 14 -13.00 5.27 1.38
C ALA A 14 -11.64 5.71 0.83
N CYS A 15 -10.56 5.29 1.51
CA CYS A 15 -9.18 5.44 1.08
C CYS A 15 -8.43 4.14 1.34
N ILE A 16 -7.67 3.64 0.37
CA ILE A 16 -6.82 2.46 0.54
C ILE A 16 -5.55 2.86 1.28
N ILE A 17 -5.11 2.02 2.22
CA ILE A 17 -3.87 2.27 2.97
C ILE A 17 -2.66 2.14 2.04
N GLU A 18 -1.62 2.92 2.31
CA GLU A 18 -0.41 2.95 1.49
C GLU A 18 0.24 1.56 1.37
N ALA A 19 0.27 0.80 2.48
CA ALA A 19 0.86 -0.53 2.56
C ALA A 19 0.24 -1.54 1.56
N ASP A 20 -1.03 -1.35 1.16
CA ASP A 20 -1.75 -2.27 0.27
C ASP A 20 -1.79 -1.80 -1.18
N MET A 21 -1.31 -0.60 -1.48
CA MET A 21 -1.37 -0.02 -2.84
C MET A 21 -0.68 -0.87 -3.90
N TYR A 22 0.36 -1.63 -3.53
CA TYR A 22 1.06 -2.52 -4.47
C TYR A 22 0.17 -3.66 -4.99
N GLN A 23 -0.85 -4.07 -4.23
CA GLN A 23 -1.77 -5.14 -4.65
C GLN A 23 -2.56 -4.70 -5.89
N LEU A 24 -3.01 -3.44 -5.93
CA LEU A 24 -3.72 -2.86 -7.07
C LEU A 24 -2.89 -2.85 -8.35
N ALA A 25 -1.57 -2.76 -8.26
CA ALA A 25 -0.68 -2.78 -9.42
C ALA A 25 -0.58 -4.16 -10.10
N GLN A 26 -0.94 -5.23 -9.39
CA GLN A 26 -0.76 -6.62 -9.85
C GLN A 26 -2.08 -7.31 -10.21
N ILE A 27 -3.24 -6.71 -9.92
CA ILE A 27 -4.54 -7.32 -10.19
C ILE A 27 -4.82 -7.35 -11.71
N PRO A 28 -5.06 -8.53 -12.30
CA PRO A 28 -5.42 -8.64 -13.71
C PRO A 28 -6.77 -7.98 -14.02
N LEU A 29 -6.93 -7.56 -15.28
CA LEU A 29 -8.21 -7.04 -15.76
C LEU A 29 -9.32 -8.10 -15.63
N GLY A 30 -10.50 -7.66 -15.17
CA GLY A 30 -11.65 -8.53 -14.98
C GLY A 30 -11.64 -9.35 -13.69
N GLN A 31 -10.61 -9.23 -12.84
CA GLN A 31 -10.59 -9.89 -11.53
C GLN A 31 -11.34 -9.09 -10.46
N PRO A 32 -12.01 -9.76 -9.50
CA PRO A 32 -12.73 -9.09 -8.44
C PRO A 32 -11.78 -8.46 -7.41
N ILE A 33 -12.24 -7.40 -6.76
CA ILE A 33 -11.56 -6.73 -5.64
C ILE A 33 -12.51 -6.68 -4.45
N HIS A 34 -12.04 -7.09 -3.28
CA HIS A 34 -12.81 -7.05 -2.04
C HIS A 34 -12.18 -6.05 -1.08
N PHE A 35 -12.99 -5.17 -0.51
CA PHE A 35 -12.53 -4.20 0.49
C PHE A 35 -12.82 -4.72 1.90
N THR A 36 -11.88 -4.48 2.79
CA THR A 36 -12.01 -4.76 4.22
C THR A 36 -11.88 -3.46 5.01
N PRO A 37 -12.74 -3.24 6.03
CA PRO A 37 -12.56 -2.11 6.94
C PRO A 37 -11.19 -2.20 7.62
N CYS A 38 -10.54 -1.06 7.77
CA CYS A 38 -9.22 -0.96 8.41
C CYS A 38 -9.23 0.20 9.40
N SER A 39 -8.72 -0.05 10.59
CA SER A 39 -8.48 0.98 11.59
C SER A 39 -7.20 1.77 11.27
N LEU A 40 -7.08 2.96 11.85
CA LEU A 40 -5.86 3.76 11.72
C LEU A 40 -4.63 3.05 12.29
N GLU A 41 -4.80 2.31 13.39
CA GLU A 41 -3.70 1.57 14.02
C GLU A 41 -3.20 0.44 13.13
N GLU A 42 -4.11 -0.35 12.54
CA GLU A 42 -3.76 -1.40 11.58
C GLU A 42 -3.03 -0.82 10.36
N ALA A 43 -3.52 0.31 9.82
CA ALA A 43 -2.91 0.99 8.68
C ALA A 43 -1.46 1.44 8.99
N LEU A 44 -1.25 2.06 10.15
CA LEU A 44 0.07 2.53 10.58
C LEU A 44 1.02 1.36 10.86
N LYS A 45 0.50 0.29 11.49
CA LYS A 45 1.26 -0.93 11.74
C LYS A 45 1.68 -1.59 10.43
N ALA A 46 0.79 -1.76 9.47
CA ALA A 46 1.09 -2.35 8.17
C ALA A 46 2.16 -1.55 7.43
N ARG A 47 2.09 -0.21 7.44
CA ARG A 47 3.12 0.65 6.85
C ARG A 47 4.47 0.48 7.55
N ALA A 48 4.49 0.43 8.88
CA ALA A 48 5.72 0.25 9.64
C ALA A 48 6.33 -1.16 9.43
N ASP A 49 5.50 -2.20 9.28
CA ASP A 49 5.93 -3.56 8.99
C ASP A 49 6.57 -3.63 7.58
N GLN A 50 5.97 -2.98 6.58
CA GLN A 50 6.53 -2.88 5.22
C GLN A 50 7.88 -2.13 5.22
N GLN A 51 7.99 -1.00 5.91
CA GLN A 51 9.23 -0.24 6.01
C GLN A 51 10.35 -1.07 6.67
N ARG A 52 10.03 -1.75 7.78
CA ARG A 52 10.98 -2.65 8.46
C ARG A 52 11.46 -3.79 7.57
N TYR A 53 10.57 -4.34 6.72
CA TYR A 53 10.96 -5.37 5.77
C TYR A 53 11.98 -4.85 4.74
N LEU A 54 11.77 -3.65 4.20
CA LEU A 54 12.72 -3.03 3.27
C LEU A 54 14.08 -2.75 3.93
N GLU A 55 14.09 -2.29 5.18
CA GLU A 55 15.32 -2.08 5.97
C GLU A 55 16.08 -3.40 6.19
N GLN A 56 15.37 -4.48 6.51
CA GLN A 56 15.98 -5.80 6.66
C GLN A 56 16.60 -6.30 5.36
N LEU A 57 15.94 -6.07 4.21
CA LEU A 57 16.50 -6.40 2.90
C LEU A 57 17.77 -5.58 2.62
N ALA A 58 17.72 -4.28 2.87
CA ALA A 58 18.87 -3.40 2.68
C ALA A 58 20.06 -3.83 3.53
N TRP A 59 19.84 -4.19 4.80
CA TRP A 59 20.89 -4.68 5.70
C TRP A 59 21.52 -5.98 5.20
N ARG A 60 20.71 -6.97 4.75
CA ARG A 60 21.25 -8.23 4.22
C ARG A 60 22.10 -8.02 2.97
N LEU A 61 21.66 -7.15 2.07
CA LEU A 61 22.41 -6.82 0.86
C LEU A 61 23.74 -6.11 1.16
N SER A 62 23.83 -5.38 2.27
CA SER A 62 25.08 -4.75 2.72
C SER A 62 26.04 -5.72 3.41
N ASP A 63 25.54 -6.77 4.07
CA ASP A 63 26.36 -7.78 4.76
C ASP A 63 27.00 -8.80 3.80
N GLU A 64 26.47 -8.94 2.57
CA GLU A 64 27.02 -9.83 1.53
C GLU A 64 28.14 -9.18 0.67
N ASN A 65 28.43 -7.89 0.86
CA ASN A 65 29.51 -7.15 0.19
C ASN A 65 30.73 -6.93 1.10
#